data_AF-A0AAV8G645-F1
#
_entry.id   AF-A0AAV8G645-F1
#
_cell.length_a   1.000
_cell.length_b   1.000
_cell.length_c   1.000
_cell.angle_alpha   90.00
_cell.angle_beta   90.00
_cell.angle_gamma   90.00
#
_symmetry.space_group_name_H-M   'P 1'
#
loop_
_entity.id
_entity.type
_entity.pdbx_description
1 polymer ?
#
loop_
_entity_poly.entity_id
_entity_poly.type
_entity_poly.pdbx_seq_one_letter_code
_entity_poly.pdbx_strand_id
1 'polypeptide(L)'
;MVGAPNSIHFGVVMVLILDIQYTCIESFSKLGDSIYFQEKGSSPSLYIIQFIPSTFNWRSAGLVISQEIEPLTSSDLHYCVSLTVSTNQSNNQAYTLNIRIPSWTSLNSFTATLNSKNLIPTFRGNFLSIKKKWGSDVKLILEFPIHIRTEQIKDDRPKFSSFKAFLFGPYLLAGLTRGNKHTKLGSFRIVSEWISPLPKYFDSQLVSLTQQSSNKTLFISSSNLSFTMQEKPQAGSRASIETTFRIYHKDSKNKCAAFPSGNTSIGSNRHTDKHVMIEPFDMPGTVITNTLNITSDTHAAGSSFRLVPGLDGTANSISLELDTKPRCYISTGEVHYGPGKKVVVLCKGDSQLKGDASFKKAASFVPTEANRHYNPLSFVAKGQDRNFILEPLMGLRDEFYTVYFNIEAQDKRSKLYPVGVC
;
A
#
# COMPACT_ATOMS: atom_id res chain seq x y z
N MET A 1 -16.13 -35.95 45.51
CA MET A 1 -16.16 -34.54 45.04
C MET A 1 -15.52 -34.51 43.66
N VAL A 2 -16.33 -34.55 42.61
CA VAL A 2 -15.87 -34.45 41.22
C VAL A 2 -15.89 -32.97 40.86
N GLY A 3 -14.72 -32.42 40.52
CA GLY A 3 -14.54 -31.01 40.17
C GLY A 3 -15.19 -30.66 38.83
N ALA A 4 -15.86 -29.51 38.80
CA ALA A 4 -16.50 -28.94 37.62
C ALA A 4 -15.46 -28.62 36.51
N PRO A 5 -15.80 -28.83 35.22
CA PRO A 5 -14.90 -28.52 34.12
C PRO A 5 -14.98 -27.05 33.67
N ASN A 6 -13.88 -26.59 33.08
CA ASN A 6 -13.57 -25.27 32.54
C ASN A 6 -14.56 -24.73 31.47
N SER A 7 -15.82 -24.45 31.84
CA SER A 7 -16.84 -23.96 30.90
C SER A 7 -16.86 -22.43 30.71
N ILE A 8 -16.02 -21.68 31.44
CA ILE A 8 -16.13 -20.21 31.53
C ILE A 8 -15.27 -19.50 30.47
N HIS A 9 -14.18 -20.12 29.96
CA HIS A 9 -13.30 -19.48 28.98
C HIS A 9 -13.85 -19.46 27.55
N PHE A 10 -14.64 -20.46 27.13
CA PHE A 10 -15.26 -20.48 25.80
C PHE A 10 -16.41 -19.48 25.67
N GLY A 11 -17.21 -19.29 26.73
CA GLY A 11 -18.33 -18.35 26.74
C GLY A 11 -17.87 -16.90 26.60
N VAL A 12 -16.80 -16.50 27.30
CA VAL A 12 -16.29 -15.11 27.25
C VAL A 12 -15.69 -14.79 25.88
N VAL A 13 -14.93 -15.73 25.28
CA VAL A 13 -14.36 -15.54 23.93
C VAL A 13 -15.46 -15.50 22.87
N MET A 14 -16.48 -16.35 22.97
CA MET A 14 -17.60 -16.37 22.02
C MET A 14 -18.49 -15.11 22.14
N VAL A 15 -18.77 -14.64 23.36
CA VAL A 15 -19.51 -13.39 23.60
C VAL A 15 -18.72 -12.18 23.08
N LEU A 16 -17.41 -12.08 23.35
CA LEU A 16 -16.56 -11.00 22.83
C LEU A 16 -16.50 -10.98 21.29
N ILE A 17 -16.44 -12.14 20.64
CA ILE A 17 -16.44 -12.22 19.17
C ILE A 17 -17.79 -11.76 18.61
N LEU A 18 -18.91 -12.17 19.22
CA LEU A 18 -20.25 -11.79 18.78
C LEU A 18 -20.54 -10.30 19.02
N ASP A 19 -20.09 -9.74 20.15
CA ASP A 19 -20.29 -8.33 20.48
C ASP A 19 -19.54 -7.40 19.51
N ILE A 20 -18.29 -7.75 19.15
CA ILE A 20 -17.52 -7.01 18.15
C ILE A 20 -18.18 -7.11 16.78
N GLN A 21 -18.60 -8.32 16.38
CA GLN A 21 -19.27 -8.53 15.10
C GLN A 21 -20.57 -7.73 14.99
N TYR A 22 -21.40 -7.75 16.03
CA TYR A 22 -22.66 -7.01 16.05
C TYR A 22 -22.42 -5.50 16.00
N THR A 23 -21.48 -5.01 16.80
CA THR A 23 -21.07 -3.59 16.79
C THR A 23 -20.54 -3.18 15.41
N CYS A 24 -19.75 -4.02 14.75
CA CYS A 24 -19.27 -3.78 13.39
C CYS A 24 -20.44 -3.70 12.40
N ILE A 25 -21.34 -4.69 12.38
CA ILE A 25 -22.49 -4.73 11.46
C ILE A 25 -23.36 -3.48 11.65
N GLU A 26 -23.68 -3.13 12.90
CA GLU A 26 -24.46 -1.94 13.22
C GLU A 26 -23.73 -0.66 12.78
N SER A 27 -22.44 -0.54 13.07
CA SER A 27 -21.63 0.64 12.70
C SER A 27 -21.57 0.82 11.19
N PHE A 28 -21.37 -0.27 10.42
CA PHE A 28 -21.34 -0.22 8.96
C PHE A 28 -22.70 0.18 8.37
N SER A 29 -23.82 -0.23 8.98
CA SER A 29 -25.16 0.17 8.56
C SER A 29 -25.46 1.67 8.76
N LYS A 30 -24.75 2.32 9.70
CA LYS A 30 -24.95 3.73 10.08
C LYS A 30 -23.93 4.71 9.49
N LEU A 31 -22.99 4.24 8.66
CA LEU A 31 -21.97 5.11 8.07
C LEU A 31 -22.59 6.28 7.27
N GLY A 32 -23.72 6.04 6.60
CA GLY A 32 -24.46 7.06 5.86
C GLY A 32 -25.05 8.18 6.74
N ASP A 33 -25.40 7.87 7.99
CA ASP A 33 -26.06 8.81 8.92
C ASP A 33 -25.12 9.92 9.39
N SER A 34 -23.81 9.70 9.28
CA SER A 34 -22.78 10.63 9.75
C SER A 34 -22.16 11.47 8.64
N ILE A 35 -22.76 11.49 7.43
CA ILE A 35 -22.26 12.31 6.32
C ILE A 35 -22.81 13.74 6.41
N TYR A 36 -24.10 13.87 6.72
CA TYR A 36 -24.85 15.13 6.73
C TYR A 36 -25.59 15.36 8.04
N PHE A 37 -25.54 16.57 8.60
CA PHE A 37 -26.33 16.96 9.78
C PHE A 37 -27.18 18.18 9.49
N GLN A 38 -28.46 18.13 9.82
CA GLN A 38 -29.38 19.25 9.65
C GLN A 38 -29.56 19.99 10.97
N GLU A 39 -29.48 21.31 10.93
CA GLU A 39 -29.86 22.18 12.03
C GLU A 39 -31.18 22.86 11.69
N LYS A 40 -32.19 22.64 12.56
CA LYS A 40 -33.50 23.25 12.45
C LYS A 40 -33.50 24.56 13.24
N GLY A 41 -34.01 25.63 12.65
CA GLY A 41 -34.13 26.94 13.29
C GLY A 41 -34.64 28.00 12.32
N SER A 42 -34.64 29.27 12.74
CA SER A 42 -35.08 30.40 11.91
C SER A 42 -34.21 30.60 10.65
N SER A 43 -33.00 30.03 10.62
CA SER A 43 -32.14 29.92 9.44
C SER A 43 -31.68 28.46 9.29
N PRO A 44 -32.44 27.60 8.59
CA PRO A 44 -32.09 26.19 8.43
C PRO A 44 -30.72 26.03 7.78
N SER A 45 -29.91 25.12 8.33
CA SER A 45 -28.54 24.87 7.87
C SER A 45 -28.26 23.37 7.70
N LEU A 46 -27.37 23.05 6.77
CA LEU A 46 -26.90 21.70 6.50
C LEU A 46 -25.39 21.64 6.67
N TYR A 47 -24.92 20.76 7.54
CA TYR A 47 -23.51 20.46 7.76
C TYR A 47 -23.10 19.24 6.94
N ILE A 48 -22.04 19.39 6.16
CA ILE A 48 -21.42 18.34 5.36
C ILE A 48 -20.08 18.03 6.03
N ILE A 49 -20.01 16.90 6.75
CA ILE A 49 -18.88 16.62 7.66
C ILE A 49 -17.93 15.53 7.17
N GLN A 50 -18.36 14.69 6.23
CA GLN A 50 -17.57 13.64 5.59
C GLN A 50 -17.67 13.78 4.07
N PHE A 51 -16.56 13.49 3.39
CA PHE A 51 -16.46 13.50 1.94
C PHE A 51 -16.49 12.07 1.42
N ILE A 52 -17.70 11.53 1.22
CA ILE A 52 -17.97 10.18 0.73
C ILE A 52 -18.95 10.30 -0.44
N PRO A 53 -18.70 9.72 -1.63
CA PRO A 53 -19.60 9.90 -2.77
C PRO A 53 -21.04 9.53 -2.42
N SER A 54 -21.97 10.49 -2.53
CA SER A 54 -23.36 10.30 -2.09
C SER A 54 -24.30 11.39 -2.60
N THR A 55 -25.59 11.12 -2.57
CA THR A 55 -26.64 12.10 -2.84
C THR A 55 -27.57 12.24 -1.64
N PHE A 56 -27.85 13.47 -1.24
CA PHE A 56 -28.70 13.81 -0.11
C PHE A 56 -29.89 14.65 -0.53
N ASN A 57 -31.10 14.15 -0.27
CA ASN A 57 -32.34 14.85 -0.55
C ASN A 57 -32.78 15.64 0.69
N TRP A 58 -32.51 16.95 0.70
CA TRP A 58 -32.91 17.86 1.76
C TRP A 58 -34.34 18.37 1.55
N ARG A 59 -35.31 17.48 1.84
CA ARG A 59 -36.74 17.70 1.55
C ARG A 59 -37.29 19.00 2.13
N SER A 60 -36.93 19.36 3.36
CA SER A 60 -37.41 20.59 4.01
C SER A 60 -36.89 21.88 3.36
N ALA A 61 -35.82 21.79 2.59
CA ALA A 61 -35.28 22.90 1.81
C ALA A 61 -35.62 22.79 0.32
N GLY A 62 -36.24 21.70 -0.15
CA GLY A 62 -36.44 21.43 -1.58
C GLY A 62 -35.13 21.28 -2.38
N LEU A 63 -34.01 20.98 -1.71
CA LEU A 63 -32.68 20.89 -2.32
C LEU A 63 -32.21 19.44 -2.41
N VAL A 64 -31.42 19.14 -3.44
CA VAL A 64 -30.66 17.90 -3.57
C VAL A 64 -29.17 18.26 -3.62
N ILE A 65 -28.37 17.61 -2.78
CA ILE A 65 -26.92 17.79 -2.71
C ILE A 65 -26.27 16.50 -3.18
N SER A 66 -25.49 16.55 -4.25
CA SER A 66 -24.65 15.44 -4.70
C SER A 66 -23.19 15.75 -4.40
N GLN A 67 -22.44 14.76 -3.91
CA GLN A 67 -21.01 14.87 -3.71
C GLN A 67 -20.26 13.80 -4.49
N GLU A 68 -19.18 14.23 -5.14
CA GLU A 68 -18.25 13.40 -5.89
C GLU A 68 -16.83 13.69 -5.42
N ILE A 69 -15.98 12.66 -5.38
CA ILE A 69 -14.58 12.76 -4.99
C ILE A 69 -13.74 12.15 -6.09
N GLU A 70 -12.68 12.84 -6.49
CA GLU A 70 -11.73 12.32 -7.48
C GLU A 70 -10.87 11.19 -6.86
N PRO A 71 -10.62 10.08 -7.60
CA PRO A 71 -9.70 9.05 -7.14
C PRO A 71 -8.31 9.62 -6.84
N LEU A 72 -7.77 9.27 -5.68
CA LEU A 72 -6.52 9.80 -5.18
C LEU A 72 -5.39 8.78 -5.33
N THR A 73 -4.20 9.28 -5.69
CA THR A 73 -2.94 8.55 -5.75
C THR A 73 -1.90 9.20 -4.83
N SER A 74 -0.85 8.45 -4.48
CA SER A 74 0.23 8.94 -3.61
C SER A 74 0.99 10.16 -4.15
N SER A 75 0.87 10.44 -5.45
CA SER A 75 1.56 11.57 -6.12
C SER A 75 0.71 12.84 -6.21
N ASP A 76 -0.58 12.77 -5.86
CA ASP A 76 -1.47 13.91 -5.95
C ASP A 76 -1.20 14.92 -4.82
N LEU A 77 -1.33 16.19 -5.15
CA LEU A 77 -1.10 17.31 -4.22
C LEU A 77 -2.40 17.85 -3.61
N HIS A 78 -3.53 17.49 -4.19
CA HIS A 78 -4.85 17.93 -3.75
C HIS A 78 -5.82 16.75 -3.66
N TYR A 79 -6.67 16.78 -2.65
CA TYR A 79 -7.87 15.95 -2.53
C TYR A 79 -9.05 16.77 -3.04
N CYS A 80 -9.61 16.37 -4.17
CA CYS A 80 -10.62 17.14 -4.89
C CYS A 80 -12.03 16.62 -4.57
N VAL A 81 -12.92 17.54 -4.19
CA VAL A 81 -14.32 17.26 -3.89
C VAL A 81 -15.20 18.21 -4.69
N SER A 82 -16.18 17.64 -5.39
CA SER A 82 -17.20 18.40 -6.12
C SER A 82 -18.55 18.21 -5.45
N LEU A 83 -19.17 19.32 -5.04
CA LEU A 83 -20.52 19.36 -4.51
C LEU A 83 -21.45 20.05 -5.51
N THR A 84 -22.51 19.37 -5.92
CA THR A 84 -23.54 19.92 -6.80
C THR A 84 -24.83 20.09 -6.01
N VAL A 85 -25.40 21.29 -6.05
CA VAL A 85 -26.70 21.60 -5.45
C VAL A 85 -27.71 21.83 -6.57
N SER A 86 -28.79 21.07 -6.54
CA SER A 86 -29.92 21.21 -7.46
C SER A 86 -31.23 21.43 -6.71
N THR A 87 -32.19 22.05 -7.38
CA THR A 87 -33.53 22.33 -6.86
C THR A 87 -34.53 22.20 -7.99
N ASN A 88 -35.70 21.66 -7.68
CA ASN A 88 -36.84 21.58 -8.61
C ASN A 88 -37.89 22.66 -8.29
N GLN A 89 -37.61 23.54 -7.33
CA GLN A 89 -38.50 24.57 -6.83
C GLN A 89 -37.82 25.94 -6.84
N SER A 90 -38.58 27.01 -7.07
CA SER A 90 -38.10 28.38 -6.93
C SER A 90 -37.93 28.72 -5.44
N ASN A 91 -36.75 28.46 -4.91
CA ASN A 91 -36.45 28.72 -3.51
C ASN A 91 -36.17 30.21 -3.26
N ASN A 92 -37.18 30.91 -2.73
CA ASN A 92 -37.05 32.30 -2.30
C ASN A 92 -36.35 32.47 -0.94
N GLN A 93 -36.23 31.39 -0.16
CA GLN A 93 -35.54 31.36 1.13
C GLN A 93 -34.04 31.08 0.94
N ALA A 94 -33.21 31.74 1.75
CA ALA A 94 -31.78 31.45 1.81
C ALA A 94 -31.50 30.30 2.78
N TYR A 95 -30.71 29.33 2.35
CA TYR A 95 -30.24 28.20 3.16
C TYR A 95 -28.72 28.27 3.32
N THR A 96 -28.22 27.81 4.47
CA THR A 96 -26.80 27.78 4.76
C THR A 96 -26.25 26.37 4.55
N LEU A 97 -25.20 26.23 3.74
CA LEU A 97 -24.38 25.01 3.69
C LEU A 97 -23.10 25.25 4.50
N ASN A 98 -22.82 24.37 5.45
CA ASN A 98 -21.62 24.37 6.28
C ASN A 98 -20.73 23.19 5.85
N ILE A 99 -19.67 23.47 5.11
CA ILE A 99 -18.77 22.45 4.57
C ILE A 99 -17.55 22.33 5.48
N ARG A 100 -17.26 21.13 6.01
CA ARG A 100 -16.12 20.93 6.89
C ARG A 100 -14.80 21.19 6.15
N ILE A 101 -13.95 22.05 6.71
CA ILE A 101 -12.56 22.20 6.29
C ILE A 101 -11.70 21.30 7.21
N PRO A 102 -11.14 20.18 6.72
CA PRO A 102 -10.42 19.25 7.57
C PRO A 102 -9.20 19.88 8.25
N SER A 103 -8.88 19.45 9.47
CA SER A 103 -7.73 19.99 10.21
C SER A 103 -6.37 19.60 9.61
N TRP A 104 -6.33 18.50 8.85
CA TRP A 104 -5.12 17.99 8.20
C TRP A 104 -4.70 18.81 6.97
N THR A 105 -5.60 19.65 6.42
CA THR A 105 -5.30 20.45 5.22
C THR A 105 -4.58 21.76 5.58
N SER A 106 -4.01 22.42 4.58
CA SER A 106 -3.37 23.73 4.69
C SER A 106 -4.23 24.79 4.02
N LEU A 107 -4.42 25.95 4.66
CA LEU A 107 -5.20 27.05 4.10
C LEU A 107 -4.45 27.81 2.99
N ASN A 108 -3.12 27.76 2.97
CA ASN A 108 -2.31 28.57 2.04
C ASN A 108 -2.52 28.19 0.57
N SER A 109 -2.92 26.95 0.31
CA SER A 109 -3.13 26.42 -1.05
C SER A 109 -4.51 25.79 -1.22
N PHE A 110 -5.39 25.95 -0.23
CA PHE A 110 -6.76 25.49 -0.35
C PHE A 110 -7.55 26.39 -1.28
N THR A 111 -8.32 25.78 -2.17
CA THR A 111 -9.23 26.51 -3.04
C THR A 111 -10.66 26.01 -2.81
N ALA A 112 -11.60 26.97 -2.83
CA ALA A 112 -13.02 26.70 -2.88
C ALA A 112 -13.63 27.60 -3.95
N THR A 113 -14.26 27.01 -4.96
CA THR A 113 -14.87 27.77 -6.05
C THR A 113 -16.35 27.45 -6.18
N LEU A 114 -17.19 28.49 -6.10
CA LEU A 114 -18.62 28.38 -6.28
C LEU A 114 -18.99 28.97 -7.63
N ASN A 115 -19.40 28.15 -8.60
CA ASN A 115 -19.63 28.56 -10.00
C ASN A 115 -18.47 29.43 -10.52
N SER A 116 -17.24 28.96 -10.34
CA SER A 116 -15.99 29.63 -10.75
C SER A 116 -15.63 30.92 -9.99
N LYS A 117 -16.33 31.25 -8.90
CA LYS A 117 -15.96 32.36 -8.01
C LYS A 117 -15.25 31.83 -6.76
N ASN A 118 -14.06 32.34 -6.48
CA ASN A 118 -13.27 31.96 -5.32
C ASN A 118 -13.97 32.35 -4.02
N LEU A 119 -13.97 31.43 -3.05
CA LEU A 119 -14.37 31.63 -1.67
C LEU A 119 -13.12 31.60 -0.79
N ILE A 120 -13.04 32.52 0.17
CA ILE A 120 -11.93 32.58 1.12
C ILE A 120 -12.38 31.86 2.39
N PRO A 121 -11.88 30.65 2.71
CA PRO A 121 -12.14 30.05 4.00
C PRO A 121 -11.41 30.82 5.09
N THR A 122 -11.94 30.79 6.30
CA THR A 122 -11.36 31.54 7.41
C THR A 122 -10.46 30.67 8.29
N PHE A 123 -10.79 29.38 8.51
CA PHE A 123 -10.05 28.50 9.42
C PHE A 123 -10.09 27.01 9.04
N ARG A 124 -9.00 26.28 9.29
CA ARG A 124 -8.95 24.80 9.22
C ARG A 124 -9.55 24.17 10.48
N GLY A 125 -10.13 22.98 10.36
CA GLY A 125 -10.81 22.32 11.48
C GLY A 125 -12.17 22.93 11.84
N ASN A 126 -12.71 23.80 10.98
CA ASN A 126 -14.00 24.46 11.14
C ASN A 126 -14.83 24.30 9.85
N PHE A 127 -15.87 25.10 9.65
CA PHE A 127 -16.76 25.05 8.50
C PHE A 127 -16.61 26.27 7.59
N LEU A 128 -16.65 26.04 6.28
CA LEU A 128 -16.94 27.04 5.27
C LEU A 128 -18.46 27.17 5.17
N SER A 129 -19.00 28.29 5.66
CA SER A 129 -20.43 28.57 5.65
C SER A 129 -20.83 29.41 4.44
N ILE A 130 -21.74 28.90 3.63
CA ILE A 130 -22.26 29.58 2.44
C ILE A 130 -23.77 29.74 2.60
N LYS A 131 -24.22 30.98 2.85
CA LYS A 131 -25.65 31.32 2.93
C LYS A 131 -26.09 32.00 1.65
N LYS A 132 -26.99 31.37 0.90
CA LYS A 132 -27.58 31.95 -0.32
C LYS A 132 -28.94 31.36 -0.65
N LYS A 133 -29.62 32.00 -1.60
CA LYS A 133 -30.72 31.37 -2.34
C LYS A 133 -30.09 30.43 -3.36
N TRP A 134 -30.37 29.13 -3.24
CA TRP A 134 -29.78 28.11 -4.09
C TRP A 134 -30.64 27.96 -5.36
N GLY A 135 -29.99 28.09 -6.52
CA GLY A 135 -30.59 27.79 -7.82
C GLY A 135 -30.22 26.37 -8.27
N SER A 136 -30.70 25.97 -9.45
CA SER A 136 -30.28 24.72 -10.08
C SER A 136 -28.79 24.76 -10.45
N ASP A 137 -28.15 23.60 -10.43
CA ASP A 137 -26.81 23.33 -10.96
C ASP A 137 -25.70 24.23 -10.39
N VAL A 138 -25.81 24.60 -9.11
CA VAL A 138 -24.72 25.29 -8.43
C VAL A 138 -23.63 24.26 -8.09
N LYS A 139 -22.42 24.49 -8.60
CA LYS A 139 -21.26 23.63 -8.37
C LYS A 139 -20.27 24.32 -7.43
N LEU A 140 -19.93 23.62 -6.36
CA LEU A 140 -18.85 23.99 -5.44
C LEU A 140 -17.71 22.98 -5.60
N ILE A 141 -16.54 23.44 -6.01
CA ILE A 141 -15.33 22.61 -6.11
C ILE A 141 -14.41 22.99 -4.95
N LEU A 142 -13.89 21.98 -4.26
CA LEU A 142 -13.00 22.11 -3.12
C LEU A 142 -11.72 21.33 -3.44
N GLU A 143 -10.57 22.01 -3.43
CA GLU A 143 -9.27 21.37 -3.59
C GLU A 143 -8.52 21.50 -2.27
N PHE A 144 -8.41 20.39 -1.54
CA PHE A 144 -7.73 20.34 -0.24
C PHE A 144 -6.28 19.95 -0.43
N PRO A 145 -5.29 20.82 -0.14
CA PRO A 145 -3.90 20.43 -0.13
C PRO A 145 -3.71 19.22 0.78
N ILE A 146 -3.12 18.17 0.22
CA ILE A 146 -2.88 16.91 0.89
C ILE A 146 -1.38 16.60 0.86
N HIS A 147 -0.87 16.17 1.99
CA HIS A 147 0.54 15.84 2.16
C HIS A 147 0.68 14.76 3.22
N ILE A 148 1.82 14.09 3.19
CA ILE A 148 2.17 13.17 4.25
C ILE A 148 2.57 13.94 5.52
N ARG A 149 2.10 13.45 6.66
CA ARG A 149 2.35 14.03 7.98
C ARG A 149 2.57 12.93 9.00
N THR A 150 3.13 13.30 10.14
CA THR A 150 3.28 12.40 11.28
C THR A 150 2.41 12.83 12.44
N GLU A 151 1.87 11.86 13.17
CA GLU A 151 1.24 12.09 14.48
C GLU A 151 1.94 11.24 15.53
N GLN A 152 2.36 11.87 16.63
CA GLN A 152 2.92 11.16 17.77
C GLN A 152 1.83 10.41 18.53
N ILE A 153 2.16 9.21 19.03
CA ILE A 153 1.24 8.49 19.92
C ILE A 153 0.99 9.32 21.19
N LYS A 154 -0.27 9.37 21.63
CA LYS A 154 -0.66 10.07 22.87
C LYS A 154 -0.43 9.16 24.07
N ASP A 155 0.84 8.91 24.36
CA ASP A 155 1.27 8.09 25.49
C ASP A 155 2.44 8.78 26.21
N ASP A 156 2.23 9.12 27.48
CA ASP A 156 3.19 9.90 28.27
C ASP A 156 4.39 9.09 28.76
N ARG A 157 4.38 7.76 28.58
CA ARG A 157 5.51 6.92 29.01
C ARG A 157 6.71 7.21 28.12
N PRO A 158 7.90 7.51 28.68
CA PRO A 158 9.08 7.94 27.90
C PRO A 158 9.46 7.00 26.76
N LYS A 159 9.25 5.69 26.92
CA LYS A 159 9.54 4.67 25.90
C LYS A 159 8.72 4.80 24.61
N PHE A 160 7.60 5.52 24.63
CA PHE A 160 6.74 5.76 23.46
C PHE A 160 6.90 7.16 22.86
N SER A 161 7.73 8.02 23.46
CA SER A 161 7.92 9.42 23.03
C SER A 161 8.42 9.56 21.58
N SER A 162 9.13 8.55 21.05
CA SER A 162 9.61 8.53 19.67
C SER A 162 8.65 7.87 18.68
N PHE A 163 7.54 7.30 19.15
CA PHE A 163 6.62 6.58 18.26
C PHE A 163 5.67 7.53 17.54
N LYS A 164 5.64 7.41 16.20
CA LYS A 164 4.78 8.21 15.34
C LYS A 164 4.08 7.33 14.30
N ALA A 165 2.86 7.71 13.96
CA ALA A 165 2.12 7.17 12.82
C ALA A 165 2.26 8.11 11.61
N PHE A 166 2.15 7.55 10.40
CA PHE A 166 2.10 8.32 9.16
C PHE A 166 0.68 8.46 8.67
N LEU A 167 0.32 9.67 8.23
CA LEU A 167 -0.98 9.97 7.65
C LEU A 167 -0.81 10.69 6.32
N PHE A 168 -1.64 10.36 5.34
CA PHE A 168 -1.77 11.10 4.08
C PHE A 168 -3.18 11.69 4.03
N GLY A 169 -3.31 12.99 4.35
CA GLY A 169 -4.62 13.61 4.60
C GLY A 169 -5.44 12.86 5.67
N PRO A 170 -6.61 12.29 5.31
CA PRO A 170 -7.43 11.50 6.24
C PRO A 170 -6.97 10.04 6.39
N TYR A 171 -6.05 9.54 5.56
CA TYR A 171 -5.66 8.14 5.53
C TYR A 171 -4.53 7.85 6.53
N LEU A 172 -4.78 6.96 7.48
CA LEU A 172 -3.73 6.36 8.31
C LEU A 172 -2.98 5.32 7.49
N LEU A 173 -1.65 5.47 7.41
CA LEU A 173 -0.80 4.53 6.69
C LEU A 173 -0.19 3.49 7.63
N ALA A 174 -0.12 2.26 7.15
CA ALA A 174 0.50 1.13 7.84
C ALA A 174 1.63 0.56 6.96
N GLY A 175 2.75 0.22 7.58
CA GLY A 175 3.88 -0.38 6.87
C GLY A 175 3.85 -1.89 6.91
N LEU A 176 4.04 -2.52 5.75
CA LEU A 176 4.14 -3.97 5.63
C LEU A 176 5.42 -4.47 6.34
N THR A 177 5.26 -5.30 7.37
CA THR A 177 6.39 -5.86 8.14
C THR A 177 5.97 -7.08 8.96
N ARG A 178 6.90 -8.00 9.24
CA ARG A 178 6.65 -9.19 10.09
C ARG A 178 6.90 -8.95 11.59
N GLY A 179 7.56 -7.86 11.94
CA GLY A 179 8.12 -7.69 13.27
C GLY A 179 8.30 -6.24 13.68
N ASN A 180 8.20 -6.03 14.99
CA ASN A 180 8.38 -4.79 15.72
C ASN A 180 9.86 -4.40 15.92
N LYS A 181 10.81 -5.29 15.60
CA LYS A 181 12.23 -5.10 15.91
C LYS A 181 13.01 -4.15 14.98
N HIS A 182 12.42 -3.66 13.90
CA HIS A 182 13.13 -2.82 12.92
C HIS A 182 12.32 -1.62 12.45
N THR A 183 11.37 -1.13 13.25
CA THR A 183 10.59 0.07 12.91
C THR A 183 11.34 1.37 13.20
N LYS A 184 12.67 1.31 13.25
CA LYS A 184 13.53 2.48 13.41
C LYS A 184 13.71 3.16 12.06
N LEU A 185 13.22 4.39 11.98
CA LEU A 185 13.50 5.28 10.86
C LEU A 185 14.72 6.14 11.22
N GLY A 186 15.56 6.46 10.25
CA GLY A 186 16.76 7.28 10.50
C GLY A 186 16.43 8.70 10.96
N SER A 187 17.40 9.40 11.54
CA SER A 187 17.25 10.79 11.99
C SER A 187 17.42 11.79 10.84
N PHE A 188 16.33 12.23 10.20
CA PHE A 188 16.40 13.38 9.28
C PHE A 188 15.39 14.49 9.60
N ARG A 189 15.49 15.63 8.93
CA ARG A 189 14.80 16.87 9.35
C ARG A 189 13.40 17.02 8.76
N ILE A 190 13.13 16.38 7.61
CA ILE A 190 11.89 16.59 6.85
C ILE A 190 11.26 15.23 6.46
N VAL A 191 9.95 15.07 6.67
CA VAL A 191 9.23 13.81 6.40
C VAL A 191 9.37 13.34 4.94
N SER A 192 9.40 14.27 3.98
CA SER A 192 9.57 13.98 2.55
C SER A 192 10.97 13.45 2.18
N GLU A 193 11.95 13.53 3.08
CA GLU A 193 13.27 12.90 2.89
C GLU A 193 13.20 11.37 3.12
N TRP A 194 12.24 10.94 3.94
CA TRP A 194 12.04 9.53 4.33
C TRP A 194 11.02 8.85 3.45
N ILE A 195 10.00 9.59 3.04
CA ILE A 195 8.83 9.02 2.39
C ILE A 195 8.62 9.62 1.02
N SER A 196 8.63 8.75 0.02
CA SER A 196 8.34 9.10 -1.36
C SER A 196 7.11 8.34 -1.87
N PRO A 197 6.26 8.97 -2.71
CA PRO A 197 5.21 8.26 -3.43
C PRO A 197 5.77 7.05 -4.16
N LEU A 198 5.06 5.92 -4.13
CA LEU A 198 5.45 4.75 -4.91
C LEU A 198 5.13 5.02 -6.39
N PRO A 199 6.10 4.91 -7.32
CA PRO A 199 5.82 5.19 -8.72
C PRO A 199 4.81 4.20 -9.31
N LYS A 200 3.80 4.71 -10.02
CA LYS A 200 2.71 3.91 -10.61
C LYS A 200 3.20 2.75 -11.50
N TYR A 201 4.34 2.92 -12.18
CA TYR A 201 4.91 1.87 -13.04
C TYR A 201 5.49 0.68 -12.25
N PHE A 202 5.63 0.75 -10.93
CA PHE A 202 6.08 -0.40 -10.15
C PHE A 202 5.08 -1.55 -10.21
N ASP A 203 3.79 -1.23 -10.30
CA ASP A 203 2.71 -2.22 -10.34
C ASP A 203 2.75 -3.05 -11.64
N SER A 204 3.13 -2.43 -12.78
CA SER A 204 3.29 -3.13 -14.06
C SER A 204 4.53 -4.03 -14.14
N GLN A 205 5.36 -4.03 -13.09
CA GLN A 205 6.54 -4.89 -12.96
C GLN A 205 6.31 -6.03 -11.98
N LEU A 206 5.13 -6.10 -11.36
CA LEU A 206 4.79 -7.15 -10.42
C LEU A 206 4.44 -8.44 -11.16
N VAL A 207 4.93 -9.54 -10.61
CA VAL A 207 4.79 -10.87 -11.20
C VAL A 207 4.87 -11.94 -10.11
N SER A 208 4.19 -13.05 -10.36
CA SER A 208 4.38 -14.29 -9.61
C SER A 208 5.01 -15.34 -10.52
N LEU A 209 5.97 -16.10 -10.01
CA LEU A 209 6.65 -17.15 -10.76
C LEU A 209 6.10 -18.51 -10.35
N THR A 210 5.62 -19.28 -11.31
CA THR A 210 4.96 -20.56 -11.06
C THR A 210 5.67 -21.73 -11.72
N GLN A 211 5.49 -22.92 -11.16
CA GLN A 211 5.93 -24.17 -11.77
C GLN A 211 4.89 -25.26 -11.46
N GLN A 212 4.60 -26.11 -12.45
CA GLN A 212 3.69 -27.24 -12.27
C GLN A 212 4.45 -28.45 -11.72
N SER A 213 4.00 -28.97 -10.57
CA SER A 213 4.52 -30.20 -9.98
C SER A 213 3.38 -31.01 -9.35
N SER A 214 3.39 -32.33 -9.56
CA SER A 214 2.40 -33.25 -8.98
C SER A 214 0.94 -32.81 -9.21
N ASN A 215 0.62 -32.36 -10.43
CA ASN A 215 -0.69 -31.80 -10.83
C ASN A 215 -1.15 -30.55 -10.06
N LYS A 216 -0.25 -29.88 -9.34
CA LYS A 216 -0.48 -28.59 -8.70
C LYS A 216 0.38 -27.51 -9.35
N THR A 217 -0.15 -26.30 -9.41
CA THR A 217 0.63 -25.11 -9.73
C THR A 217 1.15 -24.51 -8.43
N LEU A 218 2.47 -24.47 -8.29
CA LEU A 218 3.13 -23.94 -7.11
C LEU A 218 3.84 -22.63 -7.45
N PHE A 219 3.91 -21.73 -6.47
CA PHE A 219 4.42 -20.38 -6.58
C PHE A 219 5.76 -20.27 -5.85
N ILE A 220 6.75 -19.60 -6.44
CA ILE A 220 7.93 -19.17 -5.68
C ILE A 220 7.46 -18.20 -4.61
N SER A 221 7.93 -18.38 -3.38
CA SER A 221 7.64 -17.56 -2.22
C SER A 221 8.93 -17.18 -1.51
N SER A 222 9.05 -15.92 -1.08
CA SER A 222 10.15 -15.38 -0.27
C SER A 222 9.67 -15.11 1.15
N SER A 223 10.13 -15.92 2.10
CA SER A 223 9.71 -15.86 3.50
C SER A 223 10.91 -16.03 4.42
N ASN A 224 11.15 -15.08 5.33
CA ASN A 224 12.27 -15.12 6.29
C ASN A 224 13.63 -15.39 5.64
N LEU A 225 13.92 -14.73 4.51
CA LEU A 225 15.15 -14.92 3.74
C LEU A 225 15.31 -16.34 3.15
N SER A 226 14.24 -17.12 3.07
CA SER A 226 14.20 -18.43 2.42
C SER A 226 13.24 -18.42 1.25
N PHE A 227 13.64 -19.06 0.16
CA PHE A 227 12.85 -19.20 -1.06
C PHE A 227 12.27 -20.61 -1.14
N THR A 228 10.95 -20.72 -1.19
CA THR A 228 10.24 -22.02 -1.22
C THR A 228 9.08 -22.00 -2.21
N MET A 229 8.67 -23.19 -2.66
CA MET A 229 7.47 -23.37 -3.47
C MET A 229 6.25 -23.50 -2.56
N GLN A 230 5.18 -22.74 -2.83
CA GLN A 230 3.94 -22.75 -2.03
C GLN A 230 2.71 -22.90 -2.91
N GLU A 231 1.58 -23.26 -2.32
CA GLU A 231 0.31 -23.29 -3.05
C GLU A 231 -0.18 -21.86 -3.37
N LYS A 232 -1.19 -21.76 -4.24
CA LYS A 232 -1.79 -20.47 -4.58
C LYS A 232 -2.24 -19.76 -3.29
N PRO A 233 -1.76 -18.53 -3.03
CA PRO A 233 -2.15 -17.81 -1.83
C PRO A 233 -3.60 -17.34 -1.90
N GLN A 234 -4.23 -17.22 -0.74
CA GLN A 234 -5.50 -16.49 -0.61
C GLN A 234 -5.26 -14.99 -0.83
N ALA A 235 -6.16 -14.31 -1.54
CA ALA A 235 -6.06 -12.88 -1.80
C ALA A 235 -6.11 -12.07 -0.49
N GLY A 236 -5.18 -11.13 -0.32
CA GLY A 236 -5.04 -10.33 0.91
C GLY A 236 -4.41 -11.08 2.08
N SER A 237 -3.91 -12.30 1.87
CA SER A 237 -3.11 -13.02 2.85
C SER A 237 -1.65 -12.60 2.78
N ARG A 238 -0.91 -12.84 3.86
CA ARG A 238 0.55 -12.75 3.88
C ARG A 238 1.24 -13.48 2.71
N ALA A 239 0.76 -14.67 2.34
CA ALA A 239 1.36 -15.46 1.28
C ALA A 239 1.23 -14.77 -0.10
N SER A 240 0.23 -13.89 -0.29
CA SER A 240 0.11 -13.09 -1.53
C SER A 240 1.24 -12.07 -1.67
N ILE A 241 1.72 -11.49 -0.57
CA ILE A 241 2.94 -10.66 -0.55
C ILE A 241 4.18 -11.52 -0.85
N GLU A 242 4.34 -12.64 -0.13
CA GLU A 242 5.56 -13.46 -0.22
C GLU A 242 5.76 -14.10 -1.60
N THR A 243 4.68 -14.33 -2.35
CA THR A 243 4.70 -14.89 -3.71
C THR A 243 4.69 -13.85 -4.83
N THR A 244 4.75 -12.56 -4.47
CA THR A 244 4.79 -11.46 -5.43
C THR A 244 6.17 -10.83 -5.45
N PHE A 245 6.70 -10.63 -6.65
CA PHE A 245 8.00 -10.02 -6.89
C PHE A 245 7.86 -8.90 -7.89
N ARG A 246 8.72 -7.89 -7.79
CA ARG A 246 8.96 -6.93 -8.86
C ARG A 246 10.15 -7.39 -9.68
N ILE A 247 9.97 -7.62 -10.98
CA ILE A 247 11.07 -7.93 -11.90
C ILE A 247 11.23 -6.78 -12.89
N TYR A 248 12.44 -6.23 -12.97
CA TYR A 248 12.70 -5.08 -13.82
C TYR A 248 14.09 -5.14 -14.44
N HIS A 249 14.26 -4.46 -15.57
CA HIS A 249 15.54 -4.43 -16.28
C HIS A 249 16.60 -3.68 -15.48
N LYS A 250 17.83 -4.22 -15.47
CA LYS A 250 18.98 -3.57 -14.84
C LYS A 250 19.39 -2.27 -15.56
N ASP A 251 19.21 -2.22 -16.87
CA ASP A 251 19.53 -1.05 -17.70
C ASP A 251 18.55 0.11 -17.43
N SER A 252 19.11 1.31 -17.19
CA SER A 252 18.38 2.53 -16.86
C SER A 252 17.43 2.98 -17.97
N LYS A 253 17.71 2.68 -19.24
CA LYS A 253 16.87 3.08 -20.39
C LYS A 253 15.48 2.42 -20.37
N ASN A 254 15.37 1.25 -19.75
CA ASN A 254 14.13 0.45 -19.70
C ASN A 254 13.64 0.21 -18.27
N LYS A 255 14.09 1.03 -17.31
CA LYS A 255 13.78 0.83 -15.89
C LYS A 255 12.27 0.86 -15.57
N CYS A 256 11.47 1.56 -16.36
CA CYS A 256 10.02 1.67 -16.18
C CYS A 256 9.21 0.73 -17.07
N ALA A 257 9.87 -0.13 -17.87
CA ALA A 257 9.15 -1.07 -18.73
C ALA A 257 8.39 -2.09 -17.88
N ALA A 258 7.19 -2.44 -18.32
CA ALA A 258 6.38 -3.49 -17.70
C ALA A 258 7.08 -4.85 -17.87
N PHE A 259 6.86 -5.75 -16.91
CA PHE A 259 7.31 -7.13 -17.02
C PHE A 259 6.19 -7.99 -17.62
N PRO A 260 6.48 -8.86 -18.60
CA PRO A 260 5.46 -9.72 -19.18
C PRO A 260 4.92 -10.72 -18.16
N SER A 261 3.61 -10.81 -18.03
CA SER A 261 2.90 -11.75 -17.16
C SER A 261 1.65 -12.30 -17.85
N GLY A 262 1.28 -13.55 -17.51
CA GLY A 262 0.09 -14.20 -18.07
C GLY A 262 0.25 -14.60 -19.55
N ASN A 263 -0.82 -14.44 -20.34
CA ASN A 263 -0.84 -14.86 -21.76
C ASN A 263 -0.07 -13.94 -22.71
N THR A 264 0.64 -12.93 -22.19
CA THR A 264 1.50 -12.09 -23.04
C THR A 264 2.71 -12.91 -23.50
N SER A 265 2.87 -13.04 -24.81
CA SER A 265 3.90 -13.86 -25.41
C SER A 265 5.29 -13.32 -25.05
N ILE A 266 6.00 -14.03 -24.16
CA ILE A 266 7.41 -13.78 -23.83
C ILE A 266 8.30 -14.03 -25.06
N GLY A 267 7.78 -14.76 -26.05
CA GLY A 267 8.44 -15.25 -27.26
C GLY A 267 8.65 -14.24 -28.41
N SER A 268 8.92 -12.97 -28.13
CA SER A 268 9.63 -12.12 -29.10
C SER A 268 10.85 -11.54 -28.41
N ASN A 269 11.99 -11.44 -29.11
CA ASN A 269 13.32 -11.01 -28.66
C ASN A 269 13.43 -9.68 -27.86
N ARG A 270 12.32 -9.10 -27.39
CA ARG A 270 12.26 -7.86 -26.62
C ARG A 270 12.50 -8.02 -25.11
N HIS A 271 12.34 -9.19 -24.50
CA HIS A 271 12.53 -9.36 -23.05
C HIS A 271 13.61 -10.40 -22.66
N THR A 272 13.88 -11.38 -23.53
CA THR A 272 14.91 -12.41 -23.36
C THR A 272 16.30 -11.86 -23.73
N ASP A 273 17.35 -12.44 -23.15
CA ASP A 273 18.75 -11.95 -23.20
C ASP A 273 19.00 -10.59 -22.53
N LYS A 274 18.12 -10.21 -21.60
CA LYS A 274 18.30 -9.01 -20.78
C LYS A 274 18.66 -9.38 -19.35
N HIS A 275 19.50 -8.55 -18.73
CA HIS A 275 19.78 -8.62 -17.31
C HIS A 275 18.61 -8.00 -16.52
N VAL A 276 18.04 -8.77 -15.61
CA VAL A 276 16.94 -8.36 -14.74
C VAL A 276 17.35 -8.41 -13.27
N MET A 277 16.73 -7.56 -12.47
CA MET A 277 16.78 -7.59 -11.02
C MET A 277 15.42 -8.04 -10.50
N ILE A 278 15.43 -8.78 -9.39
CA ILE A 278 14.24 -9.32 -8.75
C ILE A 278 14.18 -8.76 -7.34
N GLU A 279 13.11 -8.03 -7.04
CA GLU A 279 12.87 -7.39 -5.74
C GLU A 279 11.63 -8.03 -5.08
N PRO A 280 11.70 -8.45 -3.80
CA PRO A 280 10.51 -8.87 -3.06
C PRO A 280 9.53 -7.70 -2.86
N PHE A 281 8.22 -7.95 -2.99
CA PHE A 281 7.17 -6.92 -2.94
C PHE A 281 7.25 -5.99 -1.71
N ASP A 282 7.44 -6.54 -0.51
CA ASP A 282 7.46 -5.76 0.72
C ASP A 282 8.83 -5.14 1.04
N MET A 283 9.87 -5.44 0.26
CA MET A 283 11.26 -5.02 0.49
C MET A 283 11.77 -4.03 -0.57
N PRO A 284 11.17 -2.82 -0.71
CA PRO A 284 11.53 -1.89 -1.76
C PRO A 284 12.97 -1.41 -1.64
N GLY A 285 13.69 -1.32 -2.76
CA GLY A 285 15.10 -0.96 -2.81
C GLY A 285 16.04 -2.12 -2.44
N THR A 286 15.57 -3.36 -2.49
CA THR A 286 16.41 -4.56 -2.30
C THR A 286 16.32 -5.48 -3.52
N VAL A 287 17.29 -6.37 -3.67
CA VAL A 287 17.33 -7.34 -4.77
C VAL A 287 17.78 -8.71 -4.29
N ILE A 288 17.28 -9.74 -4.96
CA ILE A 288 17.70 -11.13 -4.79
C ILE A 288 19.02 -11.34 -5.53
N THR A 289 20.01 -11.91 -4.85
CA THR A 289 21.32 -12.21 -5.42
C THR A 289 21.38 -13.61 -6.03
N ASN A 290 22.43 -13.88 -6.81
CA ASN A 290 22.76 -15.20 -7.37
C ASN A 290 23.00 -16.28 -6.29
N THR A 291 23.21 -15.92 -5.03
CA THR A 291 23.29 -16.86 -3.89
C THR A 291 21.96 -17.03 -3.15
N LEU A 292 20.87 -16.49 -3.70
CA LEU A 292 19.53 -16.47 -3.10
C LEU A 292 19.52 -15.79 -1.72
N ASN A 293 20.25 -14.69 -1.59
CA ASN A 293 20.15 -13.76 -0.47
C ASN A 293 19.46 -12.46 -0.92
N ILE A 294 19.07 -11.62 0.04
CA ILE A 294 18.49 -10.30 -0.24
C ILE A 294 19.48 -9.23 0.21
N THR A 295 19.76 -8.26 -0.66
CA THR A 295 20.68 -7.13 -0.37
C THR A 295 20.07 -5.80 -0.80
N SER A 296 20.43 -4.72 -0.10
CA SER A 296 20.14 -3.34 -0.54
C SER A 296 21.19 -2.78 -1.51
N ASP A 297 22.34 -3.45 -1.66
CA ASP A 297 23.34 -3.09 -2.66
C ASP A 297 22.95 -3.65 -4.03
N THR A 298 22.17 -2.85 -4.78
CA THR A 298 21.71 -3.20 -6.11
C THR A 298 22.83 -3.23 -7.17
N HIS A 299 24.04 -2.78 -6.81
CA HIS A 299 25.21 -2.77 -7.70
C HIS A 299 26.19 -3.90 -7.40
N ALA A 300 25.99 -4.65 -6.30
CA ALA A 300 26.82 -5.79 -5.95
C ALA A 300 26.91 -6.84 -7.07
N ALA A 301 28.04 -7.55 -7.12
CA ALA A 301 28.22 -8.66 -8.02
C ALA A 301 27.18 -9.75 -7.73
N GLY A 302 26.51 -10.24 -8.78
CA GLY A 302 25.45 -11.23 -8.65
C GLY A 302 24.09 -10.69 -8.22
N SER A 303 23.87 -9.38 -8.22
CA SER A 303 22.54 -8.77 -7.98
C SER A 303 21.59 -8.81 -9.19
N SER A 304 21.97 -9.51 -10.27
CA SER A 304 21.17 -9.63 -11.49
C SER A 304 21.22 -11.04 -12.09
N PHE A 305 20.21 -11.34 -12.91
CA PHE A 305 20.06 -12.59 -13.63
C PHE A 305 19.89 -12.32 -15.10
N ARG A 306 20.43 -13.19 -15.95
CA ARG A 306 20.11 -13.20 -17.37
C ARG A 306 18.79 -13.95 -17.57
N LEU A 307 17.80 -13.24 -18.09
CA LEU A 307 16.49 -13.80 -18.42
C LEU A 307 16.56 -14.49 -19.79
N VAL A 308 16.30 -15.79 -19.84
CA VAL A 308 16.28 -16.57 -21.09
C VAL A 308 14.93 -17.26 -21.28
N PRO A 309 14.56 -17.65 -22.52
CA PRO A 309 13.41 -18.53 -22.73
C PRO A 309 13.53 -19.78 -21.86
N GLY A 310 12.41 -20.28 -21.34
CA GLY A 310 12.44 -21.43 -20.44
C GLY A 310 13.07 -22.63 -21.12
N LEU A 311 14.00 -23.25 -20.41
CA LEU A 311 14.83 -24.33 -20.93
C LEU A 311 14.02 -25.58 -21.28
N ASP A 312 12.80 -25.71 -20.73
CA ASP A 312 11.85 -26.78 -21.02
C ASP A 312 11.14 -26.66 -22.38
N GLY A 313 11.31 -25.53 -23.08
CA GLY A 313 10.71 -25.27 -24.38
C GLY A 313 9.21 -25.03 -24.36
N THR A 314 8.59 -24.90 -23.17
CA THR A 314 7.18 -24.52 -23.09
C THR A 314 6.98 -23.06 -23.46
N ALA A 315 5.86 -22.76 -24.12
CA ALA A 315 5.54 -21.38 -24.46
C ALA A 315 5.36 -20.56 -23.18
N ASN A 316 5.93 -19.35 -23.16
CA ASN A 316 5.87 -18.40 -22.04
C ASN A 316 6.56 -18.86 -20.74
N SER A 317 7.33 -19.94 -20.75
CA SER A 317 8.24 -20.21 -19.64
C SER A 317 9.52 -19.38 -19.79
N ILE A 318 10.15 -19.12 -18.65
CA ILE A 318 11.43 -18.43 -18.53
C ILE A 318 12.38 -19.24 -17.66
N SER A 319 13.68 -19.01 -17.86
CA SER A 319 14.71 -19.45 -16.93
C SER A 319 15.58 -18.27 -16.52
N LEU A 320 16.02 -18.28 -15.27
CA LEU A 320 16.81 -17.20 -14.67
C LEU A 320 18.24 -17.70 -14.48
N GLU A 321 19.11 -17.37 -15.42
CA GLU A 321 20.53 -17.72 -15.39
C GLU A 321 21.30 -16.76 -14.49
N LEU A 322 22.27 -17.28 -13.73
CA LEU A 322 23.14 -16.48 -12.87
C LEU A 322 24.17 -15.72 -13.72
N ASP A 323 24.29 -14.41 -13.51
CA ASP A 323 25.30 -13.59 -14.18
C ASP A 323 26.73 -13.94 -13.75
N THR A 324 26.89 -14.32 -12.49
CA THR A 324 28.20 -14.69 -11.91
C THR A 324 28.68 -16.07 -12.32
N LYS A 325 27.76 -16.95 -12.76
CA LYS A 325 28.07 -18.33 -13.09
C LYS A 325 27.17 -18.82 -14.24
N PRO A 326 27.60 -18.62 -15.49
CA PRO A 326 26.87 -19.09 -16.66
C PRO A 326 26.56 -20.58 -16.58
N ARG A 327 25.43 -20.98 -17.16
CA ARG A 327 24.85 -22.33 -17.12
C ARG A 327 24.38 -22.80 -15.75
N CYS A 328 24.24 -21.89 -14.79
CA CYS A 328 23.57 -22.14 -13.52
C CYS A 328 22.29 -21.30 -13.44
N TYR A 329 21.22 -21.90 -12.92
CA TYR A 329 19.89 -21.32 -12.95
C TYR A 329 19.21 -21.43 -11.59
N ILE A 330 18.27 -20.53 -11.32
CA ILE A 330 17.26 -20.73 -10.27
C ILE A 330 16.49 -22.01 -10.61
N SER A 331 16.32 -22.91 -9.63
CA SER A 331 15.69 -24.21 -9.84
C SER A 331 15.04 -24.73 -8.56
N THR A 332 14.10 -25.66 -8.71
CA THR A 332 13.57 -26.47 -7.59
C THR A 332 14.40 -27.72 -7.31
N GLY A 333 15.39 -28.04 -8.16
CA GLY A 333 16.28 -29.19 -8.01
C GLY A 333 15.62 -30.55 -8.26
N GLU A 334 14.29 -30.61 -8.38
CA GLU A 334 13.46 -31.81 -8.56
C GLU A 334 12.25 -31.49 -9.43
N VAL A 335 11.70 -32.48 -10.13
CA VAL A 335 10.51 -32.30 -10.99
C VAL A 335 9.21 -32.62 -10.24
N HIS A 336 9.27 -33.55 -9.28
CA HIS A 336 8.14 -33.99 -8.47
C HIS A 336 8.37 -33.59 -7.03
N TYR A 337 7.64 -32.58 -6.56
CA TYR A 337 7.74 -32.06 -5.21
C TYR A 337 6.39 -31.50 -4.75
N GLY A 338 6.30 -31.19 -3.46
CA GLY A 338 5.15 -30.56 -2.84
C GLY A 338 5.46 -29.16 -2.30
N PRO A 339 4.47 -28.52 -1.66
CA PRO A 339 4.67 -27.25 -0.95
C PRO A 339 5.81 -27.33 0.08
N GLY A 340 6.56 -26.25 0.25
CA GLY A 340 7.74 -26.17 1.10
C GLY A 340 9.05 -26.56 0.41
N LYS A 341 9.03 -27.01 -0.85
CA LYS A 341 10.26 -27.32 -1.60
C LYS A 341 11.13 -26.07 -1.70
N LYS A 342 12.39 -26.16 -1.26
CA LYS A 342 13.34 -25.05 -1.36
C LYS A 342 13.71 -24.77 -2.81
N VAL A 343 13.76 -23.49 -3.14
CA VAL A 343 14.36 -22.99 -4.37
C VAL A 343 15.88 -22.93 -4.15
N VAL A 344 16.63 -23.41 -5.13
CA VAL A 344 18.09 -23.56 -5.10
C VAL A 344 18.68 -23.05 -6.40
N VAL A 345 20.01 -22.99 -6.46
CA VAL A 345 20.76 -22.81 -7.70
C VAL A 345 21.22 -24.17 -8.18
N LEU A 346 20.96 -24.48 -9.46
CA LEU A 346 21.41 -25.71 -10.08
C LEU A 346 22.20 -25.42 -11.36
N CYS A 347 23.35 -26.07 -11.51
CA CYS A 347 24.23 -25.91 -12.66
C CYS A 347 24.08 -27.06 -13.64
N LYS A 348 24.17 -26.77 -14.95
CA LYS A 348 24.18 -27.82 -15.97
C LYS A 348 25.44 -28.67 -15.83
N GLY A 349 25.27 -29.98 -15.64
CA GLY A 349 26.36 -30.93 -15.39
C GLY A 349 26.51 -31.33 -13.92
N ASP A 350 25.72 -30.72 -13.02
CA ASP A 350 25.64 -31.13 -11.62
C ASP A 350 24.83 -32.45 -11.50
N SER A 351 25.34 -33.41 -10.74
CA SER A 351 24.87 -34.81 -10.74
C SER A 351 23.52 -35.04 -10.04
N GLN A 352 22.89 -33.99 -9.52
CA GLN A 352 21.68 -34.08 -8.68
C GLN A 352 20.40 -34.43 -9.47
N LEU A 353 20.34 -34.13 -10.78
CA LEU A 353 19.21 -34.49 -11.63
C LEU A 353 19.63 -35.47 -12.73
N LYS A 354 19.00 -36.65 -12.76
CA LYS A 354 19.18 -37.61 -13.85
C LYS A 354 18.42 -37.12 -15.10
N GLY A 355 19.18 -36.65 -16.09
CA GLY A 355 18.68 -36.30 -17.44
C GLY A 355 18.47 -34.81 -17.72
N ASP A 356 18.82 -34.38 -18.94
CA ASP A 356 18.74 -32.98 -19.40
C ASP A 356 17.29 -32.44 -19.38
N ALA A 357 16.28 -33.29 -19.63
CA ALA A 357 14.87 -32.90 -19.58
C ALA A 357 14.40 -32.55 -18.15
N SER A 358 14.84 -33.31 -17.13
CA SER A 358 14.51 -33.05 -15.73
C SER A 358 15.11 -31.74 -15.26
N PHE A 359 16.37 -31.48 -15.63
CA PHE A 359 17.05 -30.21 -15.38
C PHE A 359 16.30 -29.03 -15.99
N LYS A 360 15.99 -29.13 -17.29
CA LYS A 360 15.27 -28.09 -18.05
C LYS A 360 13.94 -27.75 -17.40
N LYS A 361 13.16 -28.77 -17.01
CA LYS A 361 11.87 -28.59 -16.34
C LYS A 361 12.01 -27.97 -14.94
N ALA A 362 12.96 -28.45 -14.13
CA ALA A 362 13.19 -27.93 -12.78
C ALA A 362 13.70 -26.48 -12.77
N ALA A 363 14.35 -26.03 -13.85
CA ALA A 363 14.90 -24.67 -14.01
C ALA A 363 14.01 -23.71 -14.82
N SER A 364 12.79 -24.12 -15.18
CA SER A 364 11.85 -23.30 -15.95
C SER A 364 10.63 -22.92 -15.11
N PHE A 365 10.23 -21.66 -15.19
CA PHE A 365 9.09 -21.10 -14.47
C PHE A 365 8.19 -20.33 -15.42
N VAL A 366 6.89 -20.30 -15.15
CA VAL A 366 5.91 -19.52 -15.91
C VAL A 366 5.54 -18.27 -15.13
N PRO A 367 5.80 -17.06 -15.67
CA PRO A 367 5.35 -15.80 -15.09
C PRO A 367 3.83 -15.65 -15.20
N THR A 368 3.16 -15.36 -14.09
CA THR A 368 1.72 -15.12 -14.01
C THR A 368 1.43 -13.73 -13.45
N GLU A 369 0.18 -13.30 -13.52
CA GLU A 369 -0.30 -12.11 -12.79
C GLU A 369 0.10 -12.20 -11.31
N ALA A 370 0.45 -11.05 -10.75
CA ALA A 370 0.86 -10.94 -9.36
C ALA A 370 -0.29 -11.28 -8.41
N ASN A 371 0.00 -11.95 -7.31
CA ASN A 371 -1.01 -12.25 -6.29
C ASN A 371 -1.36 -11.01 -5.42
N ARG A 372 -0.54 -9.96 -5.47
CA ARG A 372 -0.74 -8.68 -4.76
C ARG A 372 -0.31 -7.52 -5.65
N HIS A 373 -1.12 -6.46 -5.67
CA HIS A 373 -0.84 -5.19 -6.34
C HIS A 373 -0.65 -4.09 -5.31
N TYR A 374 0.10 -3.04 -5.60
CA TYR A 374 0.23 -1.92 -4.67
C TYR A 374 -1.06 -1.12 -4.58
N ASN A 375 -1.35 -0.56 -3.40
CA ASN A 375 -2.43 0.41 -3.28
C ASN A 375 -2.08 1.71 -4.04
N PRO A 376 -3.02 2.38 -4.74
CA PRO A 376 -2.73 3.68 -5.39
C PRO A 376 -2.19 4.75 -4.44
N LEU A 377 -2.46 4.63 -3.14
CA LEU A 377 -1.97 5.49 -2.06
C LEU A 377 -0.73 4.91 -1.35
N SER A 378 0.10 4.14 -2.08
CA SER A 378 1.31 3.54 -1.51
C SER A 378 2.49 4.49 -1.49
N PHE A 379 3.31 4.40 -0.45
CA PHE A 379 4.56 5.13 -0.33
C PHE A 379 5.71 4.20 0.03
N VAL A 380 6.94 4.60 -0.29
CA VAL A 380 8.16 3.96 0.23
C VAL A 380 8.68 4.79 1.39
N ALA A 381 8.81 4.20 2.56
CA ALA A 381 9.46 4.80 3.73
C ALA A 381 10.86 4.22 3.93
N LYS A 382 11.87 5.08 4.01
CA LYS A 382 13.27 4.71 4.26
C LYS A 382 13.51 4.44 5.73
N GLY A 383 13.84 3.20 6.07
CA GLY A 383 14.26 2.81 7.42
C GLY A 383 15.75 2.66 7.56
N GLN A 384 16.20 2.44 8.79
CA GLN A 384 17.61 2.25 9.12
C GLN A 384 18.15 0.93 8.56
N ASP A 385 17.39 -0.16 8.73
CA ASP A 385 17.82 -1.51 8.32
C ASP A 385 17.25 -1.93 6.95
N ARG A 386 16.08 -1.39 6.59
CA ARG A 386 15.41 -1.61 5.30
C ARG A 386 14.36 -0.54 5.05
N ASN A 387 13.89 -0.45 3.81
CA ASN A 387 12.72 0.36 3.48
C ASN A 387 11.42 -0.44 3.69
N PHE A 388 10.31 0.29 3.75
CA PHE A 388 8.96 -0.23 3.96
C PHE A 388 8.00 0.30 2.90
N ILE A 389 7.07 -0.54 2.48
CA ILE A 389 5.87 -0.09 1.76
C ILE A 389 4.85 0.35 2.80
N LEU A 390 4.40 1.59 2.71
CA LEU A 390 3.29 2.16 3.49
C LEU A 390 2.02 2.18 2.63
N GLU A 391 0.91 1.65 3.14
CA GLU A 391 -0.40 1.69 2.47
C GLU A 391 -1.49 2.13 3.45
N PRO A 392 -2.65 2.64 3.00
CA PRO A 392 -3.78 2.90 3.88
C PRO A 392 -4.18 1.65 4.65
N LEU A 393 -4.35 1.78 5.97
CA LEU A 393 -4.70 0.66 6.85
C LEU A 393 -5.96 -0.09 6.38
N MET A 394 -6.96 0.65 5.88
CA MET A 394 -8.21 0.08 5.37
C MET A 394 -8.05 -0.79 4.11
N GLY A 395 -6.89 -0.74 3.44
CA GLY A 395 -6.56 -1.58 2.31
C GLY A 395 -5.96 -2.93 2.69
N LEU A 396 -5.55 -3.10 3.95
CA LEU A 396 -4.96 -4.34 4.47
C LEU A 396 -6.05 -5.26 5.02
N ARG A 397 -5.86 -6.57 4.88
CA ARG A 397 -6.78 -7.63 5.34
C ARG A 397 -6.09 -8.50 6.38
N ASP A 398 -5.36 -9.51 5.93
CA ASP A 398 -4.68 -10.51 6.78
C ASP A 398 -3.15 -10.42 6.67
N GLU A 399 -2.64 -9.32 6.10
CA GLU A 399 -1.20 -9.06 6.01
C GLU A 399 -0.64 -8.54 7.33
N PHE A 400 0.64 -8.78 7.59
CA PHE A 400 1.30 -8.26 8.79
C PHE A 400 1.80 -6.84 8.55
N TYR A 401 1.49 -5.94 9.48
CA TYR A 401 1.83 -4.53 9.38
C TYR A 401 2.18 -3.92 10.74
N THR A 402 2.76 -2.72 10.69
CA THR A 402 2.88 -1.81 11.84
C THR A 402 2.30 -0.45 11.49
N VAL A 403 1.60 0.17 12.43
CA VAL A 403 1.08 1.55 12.28
C VAL A 403 2.08 2.56 12.84
N TYR A 404 2.75 2.20 13.93
CA TYR A 404 3.66 3.08 14.62
C TYR A 404 5.11 2.72 14.32
N PHE A 405 5.90 3.75 14.04
CA PHE A 405 7.33 3.67 13.80
C PHE A 405 8.07 4.41 14.91
N ASN A 406 9.22 3.88 15.30
CA ASN A 406 10.11 4.55 16.22
C ASN A 406 10.98 5.53 15.42
N ILE A 407 10.76 6.82 15.65
CA ILE A 407 11.42 7.91 14.94
C ILE A 407 12.24 8.68 15.96
N GLU A 408 13.52 8.34 16.07
CA GLU A 408 14.43 9.02 17.00
C GLU A 408 14.62 10.48 16.54
N ALA A 409 14.21 11.43 17.39
CA ALA A 409 14.57 12.83 17.22
C ALA A 409 16.09 12.99 17.39
N GLN A 410 16.73 13.87 16.61
CA GLN A 410 18.12 14.23 16.88
C GLN A 410 18.28 14.68 18.34
N ASP A 411 19.27 14.12 19.02
CA ASP A 411 19.73 14.58 20.34
C ASP A 411 20.10 16.06 20.23
N LYS A 412 19.24 16.95 20.74
CA LYS A 412 19.57 18.37 20.92
C LYS A 412 20.52 18.53 22.11
N ARG A 413 21.70 17.89 22.07
CA ARG A 413 22.82 18.28 22.92
C ARG A 413 23.66 19.31 22.21
N SER A 414 23.14 20.53 22.11
CA SER A 414 24.02 21.70 22.10
C SER A 414 24.69 21.74 23.47
N LYS A 415 25.92 21.23 23.58
CA LYS A 415 26.79 21.54 24.72
C LYS A 415 27.02 23.05 24.70
N LEU A 416 26.26 23.78 25.50
CA LEU A 416 26.58 25.15 25.85
C LEU A 416 27.83 25.08 26.72
N TYR A 417 28.96 25.53 26.20
CA TYR A 417 30.15 25.79 27.00
C TYR A 417 30.01 27.19 27.60
N PRO A 418 30.27 27.38 28.90
CA PRO A 418 30.28 28.72 29.49
C PRO A 418 31.40 29.53 28.82
N VAL A 419 31.03 30.66 28.23
CA VAL A 419 31.99 31.66 27.76
C VAL A 419 32.37 32.48 28.99
N GLY A 420 33.60 32.31 29.46
CA GLY A 420 34.16 33.16 30.52
C GLY A 420 34.22 34.60 30.03
N VAL A 421 33.65 35.51 30.81
CA VAL A 421 33.78 36.95 30.62
C VAL A 421 35.11 37.37 31.24
N CYS A 422 35.96 38.05 30.47
CA CYS A 422 37.10 38.81 30.99
C CYS A 422 36.65 40.21 31.41
#